data_AF-A0A454TJ13-F1
#
_entry.id   AF-A0A454TJ13-F1
#
_cell.length_a   1.000
_cell.length_b   1.000
_cell.length_c   1.000
_cell.angle_alpha   90.00
_cell.angle_beta   90.00
_cell.angle_gamma   90.00
#
_symmetry.space_group_name_H-M   'P 1'
#
loop_
_entity.id
_entity.type
_entity.pdbx_description
1 polymer ?
#
loop_
_entity_poly.entity_id
_entity_poly.type
_entity_poly.pdbx_seq_one_letter_code
_entity_poly.pdbx_strand_id
1 'polypeptide(L)' 'MRPTTPLDPSSMSADARVAEVAATLARALLRLRTLPNPNTVRAGQEPLGFPPPQRVHSNPAARVRKAVRAAAVQQQQGV' A
#
# COMPACT_ATOMS: atom_id res chain seq x y z
N MET A 1 -10.13 -23.28 21.43
CA MET A 1 -10.32 -21.90 20.91
C MET A 1 -11.35 -21.20 21.77
N ARG A 2 -11.11 -19.97 22.24
CA ARG A 2 -12.15 -19.24 22.99
C ARG A 2 -13.26 -18.83 22.02
N PRO A 3 -14.55 -19.03 22.37
CA PRO A 3 -15.65 -18.55 21.55
C PRO A 3 -15.58 -17.02 21.49
N THR A 4 -15.52 -16.47 20.27
CA THR A 4 -15.69 -15.04 20.04
C THR A 4 -17.18 -14.77 20.02
N THR A 5 -17.80 -14.62 21.18
CA THR A 5 -19.10 -13.97 21.26
C THR A 5 -18.94 -12.59 20.64
N PRO A 6 -19.79 -12.18 19.67
CA PRO A 6 -19.75 -10.83 19.15
C PRO A 6 -19.92 -9.86 20.32
N LEU A 7 -18.92 -9.02 20.58
CA LEU A 7 -19.06 -7.96 21.58
C LEU A 7 -20.02 -6.92 21.02
N ASP A 8 -21.13 -6.67 21.72
CA ASP A 8 -22.01 -5.54 21.42
C ASP A 8 -21.37 -4.26 21.97
N PRO A 9 -20.94 -3.32 21.11
CA PRO A 9 -20.30 -2.08 21.55
C PRO A 9 -21.19 -1.20 22.43
N SER A 10 -22.51 -1.38 22.33
CA SER A 10 -23.52 -0.62 23.08
C SER A 10 -23.59 -1.05 24.55
N SER A 11 -23.14 -2.28 24.84
CA SER A 11 -23.15 -2.86 26.18
C SER A 11 -21.87 -2.60 26.98
N MET A 12 -20.87 -1.96 26.36
CA MET A 12 -19.54 -1.75 26.94
C MET A 12 -19.41 -0.40 27.63
N SER A 13 -18.64 -0.37 28.72
CA SER A 13 -18.19 0.90 29.28
C SER A 13 -17.23 1.62 28.32
N ALA A 14 -17.13 2.94 28.45
CA ALA A 14 -16.23 3.75 27.62
C ALA A 14 -14.78 3.25 27.71
N ASP A 15 -14.31 2.92 28.91
CA ASP A 15 -12.95 2.43 29.14
C ASP A 15 -12.70 1.07 28.48
N ALA A 16 -13.66 0.14 28.56
CA ALA A 16 -13.56 -1.16 27.91
C ALA A 16 -13.50 -1.02 26.38
N ARG A 17 -14.27 -0.09 25.83
CA ARG A 17 -14.28 0.21 24.39
C ARG A 17 -12.95 0.80 23.93
N VAL A 18 -12.36 1.71 24.71
CA VAL A 18 -11.03 2.27 24.41
C VAL A 18 -9.97 1.18 24.41
N ALA A 19 -9.98 0.29 25.39
CA ALA A 19 -9.03 -0.82 25.47
C ALA A 19 -9.15 -1.78 24.27
N GLU A 20 -10.37 -2.08 23.81
CA GLU A 20 -10.61 -2.91 22.64
C GLU A 20 -10.08 -2.26 21.35
N VAL A 21 -10.38 -0.97 21.16
CA VAL A 21 -9.89 -0.20 20.01
C VAL A 21 -8.37 -0.18 20.00
N ALA A 22 -7.74 0.10 21.14
CA ALA A 22 -6.29 0.10 21.29
C ALA A 22 -5.69 -1.27 20.95
N ALA A 23 -6.26 -2.37 21.45
CA ALA A 23 -5.81 -3.73 21.14
C ALA A 23 -5.95 -4.05 19.65
N THR A 24 -7.03 -3.60 19.01
CA THR A 24 -7.27 -3.82 17.58
C THR A 24 -6.28 -3.05 16.72
N LEU A 25 -6.03 -1.78 17.06
CA LEU A 25 -5.03 -0.95 16.38
C LEU A 25 -3.61 -1.52 16.55
N ALA A 26 -3.24 -1.96 17.75
CA ALA A 26 -1.93 -2.58 18.00
C ALA A 26 -1.72 -3.83 17.13
N ARG A 27 -2.74 -4.70 17.03
CA ARG A 27 -2.70 -5.88 16.15
C ARG A 27 -2.59 -5.51 14.68
N ALA A 28 -3.31 -4.48 14.22
CA ALA A 28 -3.25 -4.01 12.85
C ALA A 28 -1.86 -3.46 12.50
N LEU A 29 -1.28 -2.65 13.38
CA LEU A 29 0.08 -2.11 13.21
C LEU A 29 1.13 -3.21 13.18
N LEU A 30 1.01 -4.23 14.04
CA LEU A 30 1.91 -5.38 14.01
C LEU A 30 1.83 -6.09 12.66
N ARG A 31 0.61 -6.37 12.16
CA ARG A 31 0.42 -6.99 10.84
C ARG A 31 1.02 -6.15 9.72
N LEU A 32 0.82 -4.83 9.72
CA LEU A 32 1.39 -3.93 8.72
C LEU A 32 2.93 -3.94 8.73
N ARG A 33 3.55 -4.03 9.92
CA ARG A 33 5.02 -4.14 10.05
C ARG A 33 5.55 -5.49 9.58
N THR A 34 4.79 -6.56 9.79
CA THR A 34 5.20 -7.93 9.44
C THR A 34 4.80 -8.33 8.03
N LEU A 35 3.96 -7.54 7.34
CA LEU A 35 3.58 -7.84 5.97
C LEU A 35 4.82 -7.72 5.08
N PRO A 36 5.18 -8.76 4.32
CA PRO A 36 6.29 -8.66 3.40
C PRO A 36 5.96 -7.57 2.37
N ASN A 37 6.96 -6.76 2.02
CA ASN A 37 6.80 -5.76 0.98
C ASN A 37 6.33 -6.49 -0.29
N PRO A 38 5.16 -6.14 -0.86
CA PRO A 38 4.64 -6.85 -2.03
C PRO A 38 5.63 -6.84 -3.20
N ASN A 39 6.52 -5.84 -3.26
CA ASN A 39 7.58 -5.77 -4.25
C ASN A 39 8.73 -6.76 -3.97
N THR A 40 9.02 -7.11 -2.71
CA THR A 40 10.04 -8.13 -2.38
C THR A 40 9.52 -9.55 -2.64
N VAL A 41 8.23 -9.79 -2.43
CA VAL A 41 7.59 -11.08 -2.79
C VAL A 41 7.65 -11.30 -4.31
N ARG A 42 7.48 -10.23 -5.10
CA ARG A 42 7.54 -10.31 -6.56
C ARG A 42 8.95 -10.56 -7.12
N ALA A 43 9.99 -10.13 -6.40
CA ALA A 43 11.38 -10.26 -6.86
C ALA A 43 11.91 -11.71 -6.86
N GLY A 44 11.29 -12.62 -6.08
CA GLY A 44 11.68 -14.03 -5.99
C GLY A 44 10.73 -14.99 -6.70
N GLN A 45 9.72 -14.48 -7.41
CA GLN A 45 8.82 -15.33 -8.20
C GLN A 45 9.28 -15.35 -9.65
N GLU A 46 9.61 -16.54 -10.14
CA GLU A 46 9.83 -16.77 -11.57
C GLU A 46 8.58 -16.31 -12.34
N PRO A 47 8.73 -15.47 -13.37
CA PRO A 47 7.61 -14.99 -14.14
C PRO A 47 6.89 -16.18 -14.78
N LEU A 48 5.57 -16.25 -14.60
CA LEU A 48 4.69 -17.29 -15.14
C LEU A 48 4.59 -17.30 -16.68
N GLY A 49 5.54 -16.70 -17.39
CA GLY A 49 5.55 -16.58 -18.85
C GLY A 49 4.50 -15.62 -19.42
N PHE A 50 3.63 -15.03 -18.61
CA PHE A 50 2.66 -14.06 -19.09
C PHE A 50 3.35 -12.74 -19.45
N PRO A 51 3.05 -12.15 -20.62
CA PRO A 51 3.53 -10.82 -20.94
C PRO A 51 3.04 -9.84 -19.88
N PRO A 52 3.86 -8.84 -19.49
CA PRO A 52 3.42 -7.82 -18.56
C PRO A 52 2.16 -7.14 -19.12
N PRO A 53 1.22 -6.72 -18.26
CA PRO A 53 -0.01 -6.08 -18.72
C PRO A 53 0.35 -4.90 -19.61
N GLN A 54 -0.03 -5.00 -20.89
CA GLN A 54 0.16 -3.91 -21.84
C GLN A 54 -0.66 -2.73 -21.35
N ARG A 55 0.01 -1.61 -21.10
CA ARG A 55 -0.67 -0.37 -20.73
C ARG A 55 -1.47 0.11 -21.95
N VAL A 56 -2.76 -0.20 -21.97
CA VAL A 56 -3.72 0.26 -22.99
C VAL A 56 -4.00 1.76 -22.90
N HIS A 57 -3.62 2.40 -21.79
CA HIS A 57 -3.76 3.83 -21.58
C HIS A 57 -2.42 4.46 -21.18
N SER A 58 -2.04 5.51 -21.92
CA SER A 58 -0.92 6.36 -21.55
C SER A 58 -1.34 7.23 -20.35
N ASN A 59 -0.60 7.19 -19.24
CA ASN A 59 -0.84 8.10 -18.12
C ASN A 59 -0.51 9.54 -18.57
N PRO A 60 -1.50 10.45 -18.67
CA PRO A 60 -1.27 11.82 -19.16
C PRO A 60 -0.23 12.56 -18.31
N ALA A 61 -0.25 12.34 -16.99
CA ALA A 61 0.68 12.96 -16.07
C ALA A 61 2.12 12.44 -16.24
N ALA A 62 2.29 11.17 -16.63
CA ALA A 62 3.62 10.63 -16.94
C ALA A 62 4.21 11.26 -18.22
N ARG A 63 3.36 11.54 -19.23
CA ARG A 63 3.76 12.25 -20.45
C ARG A 63 4.22 13.68 -20.14
N VAL A 64 3.46 14.40 -19.32
CA VAL A 64 3.82 15.77 -18.88
C VAL A 64 5.15 15.77 -18.12
N ARG A 65 5.32 14.87 -17.15
CA ARG A 65 6.59 14.76 -16.40
C ARG A 65 7.78 14.44 -17.30
N LYS A 66 7.60 13.57 -18.31
CA LYS A 66 8.65 13.25 -19.29
C LYS A 66 9.02 14.48 -20.13
N ALA A 67 8.02 15.22 -20.60
CA ALA A 67 8.23 16.45 -21.38
C ALA A 67 8.94 17.54 -20.56
N VAL A 68 8.51 17.78 -19.32
CA VAL A 68 9.15 18.74 -18.41
C VAL A 68 10.60 18.35 -18.14
N ARG A 69 10.87 17.06 -17.91
CA ARG A 69 12.24 16.57 -17.69
C ARG A 69 13.11 16.72 -18.93
N ALA A 70 12.57 16.47 -20.12
CA ALA A 70 13.29 16.67 -21.39
C ALA A 70 13.61 18.16 -21.62
N ALA A 71 12.65 19.06 -21.36
CA ALA A 71 12.86 20.50 -21.46
C ALA A 71 13.90 20.99 -20.45
N ALA A 72 13.88 20.50 -19.20
CA ALA A 72 14.87 20.83 -18.19
C ALA A 72 16.29 20.37 -18.59
N VAL A 73 16.43 19.19 -19.20
CA VAL A 73 17.71 18.69 -19.71
C VAL A 73 18.21 19.54 -20.88
N GLN A 74 17.33 19.96 -21.79
CA GLN A 74 17.71 20.88 -22.88
C GLN A 74 18.15 22.25 -22.35
N GLN A 75 17.53 22.76 -21.29
CA GLN A 75 17.98 23.99 -20.63
C GLN A 75 19.32 23.82 -19.90
N GLN A 76 19.60 22.64 -19.36
CA GLN A 76 20.90 22.33 -18.73
C GLN A 76 22.02 22.12 -19.75
N GLN A 77 21.69 21.81 -21.01
CA GLN A 77 22.66 21.64 -22.11
C GLN A 77 22.86 22.93 -22.93
N GLY A 78 22.26 24.05 -22.50
CA GLY A 78 22.28 25.33 -23.18
C GLY A 78 22.73 26.48 -22.29
N VAL A 79 23.93 26.37 -21.70
CA VAL A 79 25.03 27.35 -21.72
C VAL A 79 26.34 26.54 -21.73
#